data_AF-A0A0K2RQQ4-F1
#
_entry.id   AF-A0A0K2RQQ4-F1
#
_cell.length_a   1.000
_cell.length_b   1.000
_cell.length_c   1.000
_cell.angle_alpha   90.00
_cell.angle_beta   90.00
_cell.angle_gamma   90.00
#
_symmetry.space_group_name_H-M   'P 1'
#
loop_
_entity.id
_entity.type
_entity.pdbx_description
1 polymer ?
#
loop_
_entity_poly.entity_id
_entity_poly.type
_entity_poly.pdbx_seq_one_letter_code
_entity_poly.pdbx_strand_id
1 'polypeptide(L)' 'MSQSIAANPDRLLPADPGTRSIARSLLERVQDLPIISPHGHVDAAVIEHNTPFPIRPRSWSARTTTSPG' A
#
# COMPACT_ATOMS: atom_id res chain seq x y z
N MET A 1 10.21 16.56 15.95
CA MET A 1 9.88 15.73 14.77
C MET A 1 8.38 15.47 14.81
N SER A 2 7.60 16.01 13.87
CA SER A 2 6.16 15.71 13.77
C SER A 2 6.00 14.29 13.23
N GLN A 3 5.14 13.48 13.85
CA GLN A 3 4.88 12.13 13.35
C GLN A 3 4.25 12.20 11.95
N SER A 4 4.68 11.30 11.06
CA SER A 4 4.08 11.17 9.73
C SER A 4 2.59 10.84 9.88
N ILE A 5 1.75 11.47 9.06
CA ILE A 5 0.32 11.13 8.97
C ILE A 5 0.11 9.65 8.62
N ALA A 6 1.06 9.03 7.90
CA ALA A 6 1.00 7.61 7.58
C ALA A 6 1.12 6.71 8.82
N ALA A 7 1.80 7.18 9.87
CA ALA A 7 1.97 6.44 11.12
C ALA A 7 0.80 6.66 12.10
N ASN A 8 -0.12 7.60 11.81
CA ASN A 8 -1.27 7.81 12.67
C ASN A 8 -2.22 6.58 12.57
N PRO A 9 -2.55 5.93 13.71
CA PRO A 9 -3.45 4.77 13.71
C PRO A 9 -4.87 5.14 13.27
N ASP A 10 -5.29 6.39 13.48
CA ASP A 10 -6.61 6.90 13.10
C ASP A 10 -6.60 7.65 11.77
N ARG A 11 -5.57 7.46 10.93
CA ARG A 11 -5.50 8.09 9.60
C ARG A 11 -6.73 7.72 8.78
N LEU A 12 -7.32 8.72 8.11
CA LEU A 12 -8.54 8.59 7.30
C LEU A 12 -9.81 8.19 8.07
N LEU A 13 -9.76 7.98 9.39
CA LEU A 13 -10.96 7.79 10.18
C LEU A 13 -11.69 9.14 10.40
N PRO A 14 -13.03 9.14 10.54
CA PRO A 14 -13.80 10.36 10.76
C PRO A 14 -13.35 11.18 11.99
N ALA A 15 -13.62 12.49 11.94
CA ALA A 15 -13.26 13.43 13.02
C ALA A 15 -14.13 13.26 14.29
N ASP A 16 -15.41 12.89 14.10
CA ASP A 16 -16.37 12.67 15.17
C ASP A 16 -15.98 11.47 16.06
N PRO A 17 -15.91 11.62 17.40
CA PRO A 17 -15.45 10.55 18.30
C PRO A 17 -16.30 9.28 18.27
N GLY A 18 -17.63 9.42 18.21
CA GLY A 18 -18.54 8.27 18.19
C GLY A 18 -18.37 7.46 16.90
N THR A 19 -18.36 8.15 15.78
CA THR A 19 -18.15 7.55 14.45
C THR A 19 -16.76 6.92 14.34
N ARG A 20 -15.71 7.57 14.87
CA ARG A 20 -14.35 7.02 14.88
C ARG A 20 -14.26 5.72 15.68
N SER A 21 -14.93 5.64 16.84
CA SER A 21 -14.92 4.42 17.65
C SER A 21 -15.49 3.22 16.89
N ILE A 22 -16.60 3.43 16.17
CA ILE A 22 -17.20 2.40 15.31
C ILE A 22 -16.26 2.03 14.17
N ALA A 23 -15.70 3.03 13.47
CA ALA A 23 -14.78 2.80 12.35
C ALA A 23 -13.52 2.04 12.78
N ARG A 24 -12.95 2.37 13.95
CA ARG A 24 -11.80 1.66 14.52
C ARG A 24 -12.12 0.20 14.82
N SER A 25 -13.27 -0.04 15.45
CA SER A 25 -13.72 -1.41 15.77
C SER A 25 -13.94 -2.28 14.52
N LEU A 26 -14.34 -1.66 13.39
CA LEU A 26 -14.46 -2.34 12.12
C LEU A 26 -13.08 -2.61 11.49
N LEU A 27 -12.19 -1.61 11.50
CA LEU A 27 -10.84 -1.73 10.94
C LEU A 27 -10.03 -2.82 11.67
N GLU A 28 -10.08 -2.87 13.00
CA GLU A 28 -9.41 -3.89 13.82
C GLU A 28 -9.78 -5.33 13.43
N ARG A 29 -11.00 -5.54 12.90
CA ARG A 29 -11.47 -6.87 12.46
C ARG A 29 -10.95 -7.29 11.10
N VAL A 30 -10.51 -6.34 10.26
CA VAL A 30 -10.24 -6.59 8.84
C VAL A 30 -8.82 -6.25 8.40
N GLN A 31 -8.10 -5.41 9.16
CA GLN A 31 -6.78 -4.90 8.76
C GLN A 31 -5.72 -6.00 8.58
N ASP A 32 -5.87 -7.13 9.29
CA ASP A 32 -4.93 -8.26 9.26
C ASP A 32 -5.39 -9.38 8.31
N LEU A 33 -6.48 -9.18 7.56
CA LEU A 33 -6.94 -10.15 6.57
C LEU A 33 -6.01 -10.14 5.35
N PRO A 34 -5.87 -11.29 4.65
CA PRO A 34 -5.10 -11.35 3.41
C PRO A 34 -5.64 -10.38 2.36
N ILE A 35 -4.73 -9.67 1.68
CA ILE A 35 -5.08 -8.85 0.52
C ILE A 35 -5.41 -9.77 -0.65
N ILE A 36 -6.65 -9.71 -1.12
CA ILE A 36 -7.05 -10.31 -2.39
C ILE A 36 -6.98 -9.20 -3.45
N SER A 37 -6.01 -9.30 -4.36
CA SER A 37 -5.78 -8.35 -5.45
C SER A 37 -6.11 -8.99 -6.81
N PRO A 38 -7.39 -9.04 -7.21
CA PRO A 38 -7.83 -9.78 -8.40
C PRO A 38 -7.42 -9.10 -9.73
N HIS A 39 -6.92 -7.87 -9.66
CA HIS A 39 -6.48 -7.11 -10.81
C HIS A 39 -5.24 -6.28 -10.45
N GLY A 40 -4.18 -6.40 -11.25
CA GLY A 40 -2.92 -5.69 -11.05
C GLY A 40 -2.00 -5.81 -12.26
N HIS A 41 -1.01 -4.92 -12.32
CA HIS A 41 -0.05 -4.84 -13.43
C HIS A 41 1.40 -4.97 -12.93
N VAL A 42 1.61 -5.73 -11.85
CA VAL A 42 2.96 -6.09 -11.42
C VAL A 42 3.55 -7.02 -12.47
N ASP A 43 4.74 -6.70 -12.97
CA ASP A 43 5.46 -7.56 -13.90
C ASP A 43 5.74 -8.91 -13.23
N ALA A 44 5.24 -10.00 -13.84
CA ALA A 44 5.36 -11.35 -13.30
C ALA A 44 6.82 -11.76 -13.10
N ALA A 45 7.72 -11.30 -13.97
CA ALA A 45 9.15 -11.61 -13.90
C ALA A 45 9.79 -11.07 -12.62
N VAL A 46 9.28 -9.97 -12.05
CA VAL A 46 9.81 -9.41 -10.78
C VAL A 46 9.53 -10.37 -9.61
N ILE A 47 8.35 -11.00 -9.60
CA ILE A 47 7.95 -11.96 -8.58
C ILE A 47 8.69 -13.28 -8.77
N GLU A 48 8.69 -13.82 -10.00
CA GLU A 48 9.34 -15.09 -10.35
C GLU A 48 10.83 -15.08 -9.99
N HIS A 49 11.55 -14.02 -10.34
CA HIS A 49 12.99 -13.91 -10.08
C HIS A 49 13.34 -13.33 -8.70
N ASN A 50 12.34 -12.99 -7.86
CA ASN A 50 12.55 -12.29 -6.59
C ASN A 50 13.49 -11.08 -6.73
N THR A 51 13.22 -10.23 -7.72
CA THR A 51 14.16 -9.15 -8.12
C THR A 51 14.25 -8.10 -7.02
N PRO A 52 15.46 -7.77 -6.51
CA PRO A 52 15.61 -6.77 -5.46
C PRO A 52 15.35 -5.36 -6.00
N PHE A 53 14.75 -4.51 -5.16
CA PHE A 53 14.63 -3.08 -5.47
C PHE A 53 16.00 -2.39 -5.40
N PRO A 54 16.33 -1.50 -6.36
CA PRO A 54 17.61 -0.78 -6.34
C PRO A 54 17.65 0.25 -5.22
N ILE A 55 18.84 0.46 -4.65
CA ILE A 55 19.07 1.27 -3.43
C ILE A 55 18.90 2.80 -3.59
N ARG A 56 18.50 3.29 -4.78
CA ARG A 56 18.28 4.73 -5.04
C ARG A 56 16.89 4.99 -5.61
N PRO A 57 16.20 6.06 -5.15
CA PRO A 57 14.77 6.30 -5.41
C PRO A 57 14.44 6.75 -6.85
N ARG A 58 15.30 6.49 -7.84
CA ARG A 58 14.92 6.66 -9.26
C ARG A 58 14.00 5.54 -9.76
N SER A 59 13.73 4.52 -8.94
CA SER A 59 12.93 3.34 -9.31
C SER A 59 11.42 3.48 -9.15
N TRP A 60 10.91 4.58 -8.56
CA TRP A 60 9.48 4.88 -8.68
C TRP A 60 9.16 5.59 -10.00
N SER A 61 9.79 5.15 -11.07
CA SER A 61 9.42 5.45 -12.45
C SER A 61 8.80 4.16 -12.96
N ALA A 62 7.47 4.12 -13.09
CA ALA A 62 6.78 2.97 -13.69
C ALA A 62 7.47 2.64 -15.02
N ARG A 63 8.07 1.46 -15.11
CA ARG A 63 8.71 0.99 -16.32
C ARG A 63 7.56 0.67 -17.28
N THR A 64 7.13 1.65 -18.07
CA THR A 64 6.28 1.41 -19.24
C THR A 64 7.08 0.50 -20.16
N THR A 65 6.53 -0.68 -20.42
CA THR A 65 7.08 -1.65 -21.37
C THR A 65 7.21 -0.98 -22.74
N THR A 66 8.40 -0.56 -23.12
CA THR A 66 8.74 -0.37 -24.53
C THR A 66 9.35 -1.67 -25.02
N SER A 67 8.57 -2.45 -25.77
CA SER A 67 9.11 -3.53 -26.62
C SER A 67 9.98 -2.90 -27.71
N PRO A 68 11.19 -3.40 -27.98
CA PRO A 68 11.96 -2.94 -29.12
C PRO A 68 11.40 -3.60 -30.38
N GLY A 69 10.80 -2.79 -31.24
CA GLY A 69 10.64 -3.06 -32.66
C GLY A 69 11.54 -2.10 -33.44
#